data_AF-X0UEH3-F1
#
_entry.id   AF-X0UEH3-F1
#
_cell.length_a   1.000
_cell.length_b   1.000
_cell.length_c   1.000
_cell.angle_alpha   90.00
_cell.angle_beta   90.00
_cell.angle_gamma   90.00
#
_symmetry.space_group_name_H-M   'P 1'
#
loop_
_entity.id
_entity.type
_entity.pdbx_description
1 polymer ?
#
loop_
_entity_poly.entity_id
_entity_poly.type
_entity_poly.pdbx_seq_one_letter_code
_entity_poly.pdbx_strand_id
1 'polypeptide(L)'
;YGRVGMGTIVAVLVCGFLWGLGSMTLGMSFAFIGLSLAYALNYGAQIVFGSMIPMALFSAEEILTPHGCVILSGVAVCLAGVVVCGRAGILKERSLAKDPAEPSGQAAAGKQPKMLVGLIIGVVSGILCACYAVASAYAGPVGEAATEAGNPPWAAAWAVTALILWGGAVSSCLYCAIQLTRNKTWEHLVQPGAGRVYLLAAIMAVLHDAAIFLFGLGWINLGDLGVSVGYPVFMSFAIIVGNVHGFRTGEWKGASRQSVAWIVVGIVILIVGV
;
A
#
# COMPACT_ATOMS: atom_id res chain seq x y z
N TYR A 1 20.16 -14.85 -9.10
CA TYR A 1 20.81 -14.14 -7.98
C TYR A 1 22.34 -14.13 -8.05
N GLY A 2 23.05 -15.26 -8.22
CA GLY A 2 24.53 -15.26 -8.23
C GLY A 2 25.21 -14.47 -9.37
N ARG A 3 24.46 -14.02 -10.38
CA ARG A 3 24.93 -13.14 -11.48
C ARG A 3 24.68 -11.65 -11.22
N VAL A 4 24.00 -11.30 -10.12
CA VAL A 4 23.63 -9.92 -9.78
C VAL A 4 24.55 -9.43 -8.66
N GLY A 5 24.98 -8.16 -8.74
CA GLY A 5 25.83 -7.55 -7.73
C GLY A 5 25.19 -7.59 -6.34
N MET A 6 25.98 -7.93 -5.32
CA MET A 6 25.50 -8.03 -3.93
C MET A 6 24.86 -6.72 -3.43
N GLY A 7 25.40 -5.57 -3.85
CA GLY A 7 24.85 -4.26 -3.50
C GLY A 7 23.40 -4.08 -3.95
N THR A 8 23.05 -4.55 -5.15
CA THR A 8 21.67 -4.51 -5.66
C THR A 8 20.75 -5.40 -4.83
N ILE A 9 21.17 -6.63 -4.55
CA ILE A 9 20.36 -7.58 -3.76
C ILE A 9 20.09 -7.03 -2.36
N VAL A 10 21.13 -6.48 -1.71
CA VAL A 10 21.01 -5.87 -0.38
C VAL A 10 20.09 -4.64 -0.41
N ALA A 11 20.22 -3.77 -1.41
CA ALA A 11 19.35 -2.60 -1.55
C ALA A 11 17.87 -2.99 -1.68
N VAL A 12 17.56 -3.99 -2.51
CA VAL A 12 16.20 -4.51 -2.69
C VAL A 12 15.66 -5.10 -1.37
N LEU A 13 16.47 -5.90 -0.67
CA LEU A 13 16.08 -6.50 0.62
C LEU A 13 15.85 -5.45 1.71
N VAL A 14 16.70 -4.42 1.80
CA VAL A 14 16.55 -3.32 2.77
C VAL A 14 15.31 -2.50 2.47
N CYS A 15 15.06 -2.17 1.20
CA CYS A 15 13.84 -1.46 0.81
C CYS A 15 12.58 -2.30 1.08
N GLY A 16 12.63 -3.62 0.83
CA GLY A 16 11.57 -4.55 1.22
C GLY A 16 11.35 -4.59 2.74
N PHE A 17 12.43 -4.60 3.52
CA PHE A 17 12.38 -4.56 4.99
C PHE A 17 11.68 -3.27 5.49
N LEU A 18 12.03 -2.11 4.92
CA LEU A 18 11.38 -0.83 5.23
C LEU A 18 9.89 -0.85 4.84
N TRP A 19 9.53 -1.42 3.69
CA TRP A 19 8.14 -1.58 3.29
C TRP A 19 7.33 -2.43 4.29
N GLY A 20 7.91 -3.53 4.80
CA GLY A 20 7.27 -4.34 5.84
C GLY A 20 7.08 -3.58 7.16
N LEU A 21 8.06 -2.77 7.58
CA LEU A 21 7.90 -1.87 8.73
C LEU A 21 6.82 -0.80 8.49
N GLY A 22 6.75 -0.26 7.27
CA GLY A 22 5.67 0.63 6.83
C GLY A 22 4.30 -0.01 7.00
N SER A 23 4.16 -1.29 6.65
CA SER A 23 2.92 -2.04 6.77
C SER A 23 2.53 -2.26 8.24
N MET A 24 3.49 -2.51 9.14
CA MET A 24 3.22 -2.62 10.58
C MET A 24 2.81 -1.28 11.21
N THR A 25 3.46 -0.19 10.80
CA THR A 25 3.12 1.17 11.27
C THR A 25 1.76 1.64 10.76
N LEU A 26 1.32 1.17 9.58
CA LEU A 26 -0.05 1.38 9.09
C LEU A 26 -1.07 0.80 10.06
N GLY A 27 -0.88 -0.45 10.49
CA GLY A 27 -1.76 -1.13 11.44
C GLY A 27 -1.89 -0.36 12.77
N MET A 28 -0.80 0.26 13.24
CA MET A 28 -0.83 1.10 14.43
C MET A 28 -1.66 2.38 14.23
N SER A 29 -1.62 2.99 13.05
CA SER A 29 -2.36 4.23 12.76
C SER A 29 -3.89 4.04 12.84
N PHE A 30 -4.40 2.85 12.53
CA PHE A 30 -5.83 2.55 12.60
C PHE A 30 -6.42 2.83 13.98
N ALA A 31 -5.68 2.54 15.05
CA ALA A 31 -6.12 2.77 16.43
C ALA A 31 -6.23 4.26 16.81
N PHE A 32 -5.58 5.16 16.05
CA PHE A 32 -5.55 6.59 16.36
C PHE A 32 -6.48 7.43 15.49
N ILE A 33 -6.58 7.09 14.20
CA ILE A 33 -7.26 7.91 13.19
C ILE A 33 -8.31 7.17 12.37
N GLY A 34 -8.57 5.89 12.68
CA GLY A 34 -9.52 5.05 11.95
C GLY A 34 -8.93 4.50 10.65
N LEU A 35 -9.60 3.48 10.09
CA LEU A 35 -9.15 2.77 8.89
C LEU A 35 -9.15 3.68 7.67
N SER A 36 -10.22 4.45 7.46
CA SER A 36 -10.34 5.24 6.23
C SER A 36 -9.27 6.33 6.11
N LEU A 37 -9.07 7.12 7.16
CA LEU A 37 -8.09 8.21 7.14
C LEU A 37 -6.66 7.67 7.08
N ALA A 38 -6.37 6.57 7.79
CA ALA A 38 -5.08 5.90 7.73
C ALA A 38 -4.72 5.44 6.31
N TYR A 39 -5.63 4.75 5.62
CA TYR A 39 -5.39 4.32 4.24
C TYR A 39 -5.26 5.50 3.28
N ALA A 40 -6.05 6.57 3.44
CA ALA A 40 -5.94 7.75 2.59
C ALA A 40 -4.57 8.43 2.73
N LEU A 41 -4.07 8.59 3.96
CA LEU A 41 -2.75 9.17 4.21
C LEU A 41 -1.63 8.27 3.70
N ASN A 42 -1.73 6.98 3.98
CA ASN A 42 -0.74 5.99 3.56
C ASN A 42 -0.68 5.88 2.04
N TYR A 43 -1.80 5.64 1.35
CA TYR A 43 -1.83 5.54 -0.11
C TYR A 43 -1.49 6.86 -0.80
N GLY A 44 -1.90 8.00 -0.24
CA GLY A 44 -1.51 9.30 -0.77
C GLY A 44 0.00 9.51 -0.73
N ALA A 45 0.64 9.20 0.40
CA ALA A 45 2.10 9.23 0.50
C ALA A 45 2.76 8.19 -0.43
N GLN A 46 2.22 6.98 -0.55
CA GLN A 46 2.73 5.96 -1.47
C GLN A 46 2.69 6.38 -2.94
N ILE A 47 1.61 7.06 -3.38
CA ILE A 47 1.49 7.59 -4.74
C ILE A 47 2.55 8.64 -5.02
N VAL A 48 2.76 9.57 -4.08
CA VAL A 48 3.75 10.64 -4.22
C VAL A 48 5.17 10.08 -4.17
N PHE A 49 5.55 9.44 -3.08
CA PHE A 49 6.92 8.99 -2.84
C PHE A 49 7.28 7.77 -3.69
N GLY A 50 6.32 6.91 -4.01
CA GLY A 50 6.54 5.73 -4.85
C GLY A 50 6.81 6.07 -6.32
N SER A 51 6.43 7.27 -6.77
CA SER A 51 6.82 7.80 -8.09
C SER A 51 8.05 8.70 -7.99
N MET A 52 8.03 9.66 -7.06
CA MET A 52 9.07 10.68 -6.97
C MET A 52 10.44 10.13 -6.58
N ILE A 53 10.51 9.16 -5.66
CA ILE A 53 11.81 8.63 -5.22
C ILE A 53 12.49 7.84 -6.35
N PRO A 54 11.85 6.86 -7.02
CA PRO A 54 12.46 6.21 -8.17
C PRO A 54 12.83 7.19 -9.29
N MET A 55 11.96 8.14 -9.63
CA MET A 55 12.27 9.15 -10.65
C MET A 55 13.51 9.98 -10.28
N ALA A 56 13.62 10.42 -9.02
CA ALA A 56 14.78 11.19 -8.56
C ALA A 56 16.09 10.39 -8.54
N LEU A 57 16.01 9.07 -8.36
CA LEU A 57 17.20 8.20 -8.29
C LEU A 57 17.66 7.71 -9.67
N PHE A 58 16.74 7.44 -10.59
CA PHE A 58 17.04 6.75 -11.86
C PHE A 58 16.77 7.59 -13.11
N SER A 59 15.95 8.64 -13.02
CA SER A 59 15.49 9.43 -14.17
C SER A 59 15.42 10.93 -13.82
N ALA A 60 16.36 11.43 -13.01
CA ALA A 60 16.30 12.79 -12.46
C ALA A 60 16.24 13.88 -13.54
N GLU A 61 16.93 13.65 -14.66
CA GLU A 61 16.99 14.54 -15.82
C GLU A 61 15.64 14.61 -16.57
N GLU A 62 14.83 13.56 -16.48
CA GLU A 62 13.53 13.49 -17.14
C GLU A 62 12.42 14.21 -16.37
N ILE A 63 12.63 14.53 -15.09
CA ILE A 63 11.61 15.13 -14.22
C ILE A 63 11.09 16.47 -14.78
N LEU A 64 11.99 17.32 -15.30
CA LEU A 64 11.66 18.64 -15.83
C LEU A 64 11.32 18.63 -17.33
N THR A 65 11.28 17.45 -17.95
CA THR A 65 10.88 17.32 -19.36
C THR A 65 9.36 17.36 -19.49
N PRO A 66 8.81 17.61 -20.69
CA PRO A 66 7.36 17.51 -20.92
C PRO A 66 6.79 16.16 -20.48
N HIS A 67 7.54 15.08 -20.64
CA HIS A 67 7.17 13.74 -20.20
C HIS A 67 7.08 13.64 -18.66
N GLY A 68 8.10 14.11 -17.94
CA GLY A 68 8.09 14.18 -16.48
C GLY A 68 6.98 15.06 -15.92
N CYS A 69 6.70 16.20 -16.55
CA CYS A 69 5.59 17.08 -16.17
C CYS A 69 4.22 16.41 -16.30
N VAL A 70 4.01 15.58 -17.34
CA VAL A 70 2.78 14.79 -17.49
C VAL A 70 2.64 13.80 -16.34
N ILE A 71 3.70 13.07 -16.00
CA ILE A 71 3.70 12.11 -14.88
C ILE A 71 3.39 12.82 -13.56
N LEU A 72 4.07 13.94 -13.27
CA LEU A 72 3.84 14.73 -12.07
C LEU A 72 2.40 15.25 -11.99
N SER A 73 1.81 15.66 -13.12
CA SER A 73 0.42 16.09 -13.17
C SER A 73 -0.56 14.95 -12.85
N GLY A 74 -0.30 13.74 -13.37
CA GLY A 74 -1.08 12.54 -13.05
C GLY A 74 -0.98 12.16 -11.57
N VAL A 75 0.24 12.18 -11.00
CA VAL A 75 0.47 11.96 -9.57
C VAL A 75 -0.29 13.00 -8.72
N ALA A 76 -0.28 14.27 -9.12
CA ALA A 76 -1.02 15.33 -8.42
C ALA A 76 -2.54 15.12 -8.49
N VAL A 77 -3.07 14.68 -9.63
CA VAL A 77 -4.49 14.34 -9.80
C VAL A 77 -4.85 13.13 -8.94
N CYS A 78 -4.04 12.07 -8.96
CA CYS A 78 -4.23 10.89 -8.12
C CYS A 78 -4.23 11.26 -6.62
N LEU A 79 -3.30 12.11 -6.18
CA LEU A 79 -3.25 12.61 -4.81
C LEU A 79 -4.53 13.37 -4.44
N ALA A 80 -5.03 14.23 -5.33
CA ALA A 80 -6.31 14.91 -5.13
C ALA A 80 -7.47 13.89 -5.00
N GLY A 81 -7.48 12.86 -5.83
CA GLY A 81 -8.45 11.76 -5.76
C GLY A 81 -8.42 11.04 -4.40
N VAL A 82 -7.23 10.70 -3.89
CA VAL A 82 -7.06 10.07 -2.58
C VAL A 82 -7.55 10.97 -1.44
N VAL A 83 -7.25 12.27 -1.49
CA VAL A 83 -7.73 13.24 -0.49
C VAL A 83 -9.27 13.30 -0.48
N VAL A 84 -9.88 13.31 -1.66
CA VAL A 84 -11.35 13.31 -1.84
C VAL A 84 -11.96 12.00 -1.32
N CYS A 85 -11.37 10.83 -1.62
CA CYS A 85 -11.78 9.53 -1.08
C CYS A 85 -11.65 9.47 0.45
N GLY A 86 -10.54 9.96 1.01
CA GLY A 86 -10.32 10.02 2.45
C GLY A 86 -11.36 10.90 3.16
N ARG A 87 -11.69 12.06 2.58
CA ARG A 87 -12.77 12.91 3.08
C ARG A 87 -14.12 12.20 3.05
N ALA A 88 -14.40 11.44 2.00
CA ALA A 88 -15.63 10.65 1.89
C ALA A 88 -15.77 9.62 3.01
N GLY A 89 -14.69 8.92 3.34
CA GLY A 89 -14.71 7.94 4.42
C GLY A 89 -14.82 8.56 5.82
N ILE A 90 -14.20 9.72 6.08
CA ILE A 90 -14.45 10.48 7.32
C ILE A 90 -15.93 10.89 7.42
N LEU A 91 -16.52 11.38 6.32
CA LEU A 91 -17.94 11.76 6.29
C LEU A 91 -18.85 10.55 6.53
N LYS A 92 -18.50 9.39 5.95
CA LYS A 92 -19.19 8.12 6.19
C LYS A 92 -19.16 7.74 7.68
N GLU A 93 -17.97 7.67 8.29
CA GLU A 93 -17.82 7.34 9.72
C GLU A 93 -18.63 8.29 10.61
N ARG A 94 -18.60 9.60 10.32
CA ARG A 94 -19.40 10.60 11.05
C ARG A 94 -20.90 10.44 10.83
N SER A 95 -21.35 9.98 9.67
CA SER A 95 -22.77 9.76 9.39
C SER A 95 -23.29 8.51 10.10
N LEU A 96 -22.49 7.44 10.16
CA LEU A 96 -22.86 6.19 10.82
C LEU A 96 -22.84 6.34 12.35
N ALA A 97 -21.91 7.11 12.91
CA ALA A 97 -21.84 7.39 14.35
C ALA A 97 -23.01 8.22 14.91
N LYS A 98 -23.87 8.80 14.04
CA LYS A 98 -25.08 9.53 14.46
C LYS A 98 -26.32 8.65 14.54
N ASP A 99 -26.27 7.41 14.06
CA ASP A 99 -27.38 6.46 14.14
C ASP A 99 -27.25 5.64 15.44
N PRO A 100 -28.24 5.65 16.37
CA PRO A 100 -28.08 5.05 17.71
C PRO A 100 -28.05 3.51 17.74
N ALA A 101 -28.17 2.83 16.60
CA ALA A 101 -28.49 1.41 16.52
C ALA A 101 -27.28 0.46 16.39
N GLU A 102 -26.04 0.95 16.23
CA GLU A 102 -24.86 0.08 16.22
C GLU A 102 -23.75 0.59 17.16
N PRO A 103 -23.08 -0.31 17.92
CA PRO A 103 -21.83 0.02 18.60
C PRO A 103 -20.71 0.07 17.56
N SER A 104 -20.75 1.04 16.65
CA SER A 104 -19.65 1.26 15.69
C SER A 104 -18.43 1.73 16.48
N GLY A 105 -17.36 0.94 16.38
CA GLY A 105 -16.11 1.10 17.12
C GLY A 105 -15.62 2.55 17.17
N GLN A 106 -15.59 3.07 18.40
CA GLN A 106 -14.76 4.18 18.86
C GLN A 106 -14.55 5.30 17.82
N ALA A 107 -15.61 6.04 17.54
CA ALA A 107 -15.48 7.44 17.16
C ALA A 107 -14.68 8.16 18.26
N ALA A 108 -13.37 8.32 18.06
CA ALA A 108 -12.47 8.96 19.00
C ALA A 108 -12.68 10.48 19.02
N ALA A 109 -13.84 10.92 19.53
CA ALA A 109 -13.99 12.24 20.12
C ALA A 109 -13.30 12.24 21.49
N GLY A 110 -11.96 12.20 21.50
CA GLY A 110 -11.19 12.13 22.74
C GLY A 110 -9.69 12.34 22.57
N LYS A 111 -9.23 13.58 22.82
CA LYS A 111 -7.83 14.05 22.96
C LYS A 111 -7.06 14.27 21.64
N GLN A 112 -7.09 15.51 21.15
CA GLN A 112 -6.31 16.02 20.00
C GLN A 112 -4.84 15.57 19.88
N PRO A 113 -4.02 15.39 20.94
CA PRO A 113 -2.64 14.91 20.78
C PRO A 113 -2.54 13.48 20.22
N LYS A 114 -3.53 12.60 20.46
CA LYS A 114 -3.51 11.22 19.93
C LYS A 114 -3.80 11.17 18.42
N MET A 115 -4.60 12.12 17.93
CA MET A 115 -4.94 12.22 16.51
C MET A 115 -3.74 12.70 15.67
N LEU A 116 -2.97 13.69 16.17
CA LEU A 116 -1.76 14.16 15.50
C LEU A 116 -0.72 13.05 15.38
N VAL A 117 -0.55 12.24 16.45
CA VAL A 117 0.34 11.07 16.42
C VAL A 117 -0.10 10.08 15.33
N GLY A 118 -1.40 9.77 15.25
CA GLY A 118 -1.92 8.89 14.19
C GLY A 118 -1.70 9.42 12.78
N LEU A 119 -1.88 10.73 12.57
CA LEU A 119 -1.60 11.40 11.29
C LEU A 119 -0.13 11.26 10.88
N ILE A 120 0.80 11.55 11.81
CA ILE A 120 2.24 11.42 11.56
C ILE A 120 2.59 9.98 11.25
N ILE A 121 2.10 9.01 12.04
CA ILE A 121 2.36 7.58 11.81
C ILE A 121 1.81 7.15 10.45
N GLY A 122 0.61 7.59 10.05
CA GLY A 122 0.02 7.26 8.75
C GLY A 122 0.86 7.75 7.56
N VAL A 123 1.39 8.98 7.64
CA VAL A 123 2.27 9.53 6.58
C VAL A 123 3.62 8.82 6.57
N VAL A 124 4.26 8.63 7.73
CA VAL A 124 5.54 7.90 7.83
C VAL A 124 5.38 6.48 7.30
N SER A 125 4.28 5.82 7.63
CA SER A 125 3.93 4.51 7.11
C SER A 125 3.85 4.51 5.58
N GLY A 126 3.17 5.49 4.98
CA GLY A 126 3.09 5.59 3.53
C GLY A 126 4.45 5.84 2.86
N ILE A 127 5.32 6.67 3.46
CA ILE A 127 6.71 6.87 2.97
C ILE A 127 7.50 5.56 3.03
N LEU A 128 7.41 4.83 4.14
CA LEU A 128 8.08 3.53 4.28
C LEU A 128 7.52 2.50 3.31
N CYS A 129 6.20 2.49 3.07
CA CYS A 129 5.60 1.59 2.10
C CYS A 129 6.02 1.94 0.65
N ALA A 130 6.29 3.21 0.35
CA ALA A 130 6.84 3.61 -0.96
C ALA A 130 8.20 2.97 -1.26
N CYS A 131 8.93 2.47 -0.25
CA CYS A 131 10.15 1.71 -0.46
C CYS A 131 9.94 0.45 -1.33
N TYR A 132 8.71 -0.07 -1.45
CA TYR A 132 8.42 -1.15 -2.40
C TYR A 132 8.68 -0.72 -3.85
N ALA A 133 8.26 0.49 -4.23
CA ALA A 133 8.50 1.03 -5.56
C ALA A 133 10.00 1.24 -5.81
N VAL A 134 10.70 1.76 -4.81
CA VAL A 134 12.16 1.93 -4.83
C VAL A 134 12.87 0.58 -4.97
N ALA A 135 12.44 -0.44 -4.22
CA ALA A 135 12.97 -1.79 -4.32
C ALA A 135 12.75 -2.37 -5.72
N SER A 136 11.58 -2.14 -6.30
CA SER A 136 11.24 -2.59 -7.65
C SER A 136 12.12 -1.93 -8.71
N ALA A 137 12.42 -0.64 -8.56
CA ALA A 137 13.34 0.09 -9.43
C ALA A 137 14.79 -0.44 -9.31
N TYR A 138 15.27 -0.70 -8.10
CA TYR A 138 16.58 -1.33 -7.90
C TYR A 138 16.66 -2.77 -8.40
N ALA A 139 15.53 -3.47 -8.52
CA ALA A 139 15.48 -4.86 -8.91
C ALA A 139 15.57 -5.11 -10.42
N GLY A 140 15.70 -4.06 -11.25
CA GLY A 140 15.89 -4.19 -12.70
C GLY A 140 16.93 -5.24 -13.12
N PRO A 141 18.17 -5.18 -12.59
CA PRO A 141 19.22 -6.18 -12.89
C PRO A 141 18.87 -7.61 -12.46
N VAL A 142 17.99 -7.78 -11.46
CA VAL A 142 17.50 -9.11 -11.04
C VAL A 142 16.55 -9.67 -12.10
N GLY A 143 15.65 -8.83 -12.63
CA GLY A 143 14.72 -9.19 -13.70
C GLY A 143 15.45 -9.51 -15.02
N GLU A 144 16.45 -8.69 -15.38
CA GLU A 144 17.30 -8.92 -16.56
C GLU A 144 18.06 -10.24 -16.45
N ALA A 145 18.77 -10.46 -15.35
CA ALA A 145 19.52 -11.71 -15.14
C ALA A 145 18.63 -12.95 -15.11
N ALA A 146 17.38 -12.83 -14.64
CA ALA A 146 16.40 -13.91 -14.70
C ALA A 146 15.95 -14.19 -16.14
N THR A 147 15.71 -13.15 -16.93
CA THR A 147 15.32 -13.25 -18.35
C THR A 147 16.44 -13.82 -19.19
N GLU A 148 17.69 -13.37 -19.01
CA GLU A 148 18.89 -13.90 -19.68
C GLU A 148 19.16 -15.37 -19.36
N ALA A 149 18.69 -15.85 -18.20
CA ALA A 149 18.75 -17.27 -17.86
C ALA A 149 17.68 -18.12 -18.57
N GLY A 150 16.91 -17.54 -19.50
CA GLY A 150 15.89 -18.22 -20.29
C GLY A 150 14.54 -18.38 -19.60
N ASN A 151 14.29 -17.63 -18.51
CA ASN A 151 13.03 -17.72 -17.78
C ASN A 151 11.92 -16.91 -18.47
N PRO A 152 10.66 -17.38 -18.43
CA PRO A 152 9.53 -16.60 -18.93
C PRO A 152 9.29 -15.32 -18.10
N PRO A 153 8.62 -14.30 -18.66
CA PRO A 153 8.42 -13.00 -17.99
C PRO A 153 7.80 -13.10 -16.59
N TRP A 154 6.87 -14.03 -16.38
CA TRP A 154 6.23 -14.23 -15.08
C TRP A 154 7.20 -14.77 -14.01
N ALA A 155 8.18 -15.59 -14.39
CA ALA A 155 9.18 -16.11 -13.48
C ALA A 155 10.23 -15.05 -13.15
N ALA A 156 10.58 -14.19 -14.11
CA ALA A 156 11.42 -13.01 -13.88
C ALA A 156 10.74 -12.00 -12.93
N ALA A 157 9.44 -11.73 -13.15
CA ALA A 157 8.64 -10.92 -12.23
C ALA A 157 8.68 -11.48 -10.81
N TRP A 158 8.46 -12.80 -10.67
CA TRP A 158 8.47 -13.44 -9.37
C TRP A 158 9.84 -13.41 -8.69
N ALA A 159 10.94 -13.53 -9.44
CA ALA A 159 12.28 -13.39 -8.88
C ALA A 159 12.52 -11.99 -8.27
N VAL A 160 12.04 -10.94 -8.93
CA VAL A 160 12.08 -9.57 -8.39
C VAL A 160 11.19 -9.45 -7.15
N THR A 161 9.91 -9.80 -7.28
CA THR A 161 8.92 -9.62 -6.23
C THR A 161 9.24 -10.44 -4.98
N ALA A 162 9.66 -11.70 -5.15
CA ALA A 162 10.02 -12.57 -4.03
C ALA A 162 11.14 -11.98 -3.19
N LEU A 163 12.13 -11.33 -3.81
CA LEU A 163 13.23 -10.70 -3.09
C LEU A 163 12.74 -9.53 -2.22
N ILE A 164 11.82 -8.71 -2.74
CA ILE A 164 11.21 -7.61 -2.01
C ILE A 164 10.34 -8.15 -0.85
N LEU A 165 9.51 -9.15 -1.13
CA LEU A 165 8.63 -9.79 -0.15
C LEU A 165 9.41 -10.44 0.98
N TRP A 166 10.56 -11.07 0.71
CA TRP A 166 11.44 -11.61 1.75
C TRP A 166 11.96 -10.53 2.69
N GLY A 167 12.35 -9.37 2.16
CA GLY A 167 12.70 -8.21 2.98
C GLY A 167 11.56 -7.83 3.93
N GLY A 168 10.34 -7.69 3.39
CA GLY A 168 9.15 -7.34 4.17
C GLY A 168 8.71 -8.42 5.17
N ALA A 169 8.90 -9.69 4.82
CA ALA A 169 8.63 -10.81 5.70
C ALA A 169 9.55 -10.79 6.92
N VAL A 170 10.84 -10.48 6.74
CA VAL A 170 11.79 -10.38 7.86
C VAL A 170 11.36 -9.30 8.86
N SER A 171 11.02 -8.09 8.40
CA SER A 171 10.58 -7.03 9.32
C SER A 171 9.24 -7.36 9.99
N SER A 172 8.29 -7.91 9.24
CA SER A 172 6.96 -8.28 9.77
C SER A 172 7.05 -9.40 10.80
N CYS A 173 7.78 -10.48 10.48
CA CYS A 173 8.00 -11.60 11.40
C CYS A 173 8.76 -11.15 12.65
N LEU A 174 9.79 -10.30 12.51
CA LEU A 174 10.53 -9.79 13.66
C LEU A 174 9.63 -8.95 14.57
N TYR A 175 8.84 -8.03 13.99
CA TYR A 175 7.89 -7.23 14.75
C TYR A 175 6.87 -8.10 15.50
N CYS A 176 6.24 -9.04 14.80
CA CYS A 176 5.27 -9.97 15.39
C CYS A 176 5.90 -10.82 16.51
N ALA A 177 7.09 -11.38 16.29
CA ALA A 177 7.79 -12.20 17.29
C ALA A 177 8.16 -11.39 18.55
N ILE A 178 8.63 -10.16 18.37
CA ILE A 178 8.90 -9.24 19.49
C ILE A 178 7.61 -8.97 20.27
N GLN A 179 6.51 -8.67 19.57
CA GLN A 179 5.24 -8.31 20.20
C GLN A 179 4.61 -9.49 20.95
N LEU A 180 4.66 -10.70 20.36
CA LEU A 180 4.20 -11.93 21.01
C LEU A 180 5.02 -12.26 22.26
N THR A 181 6.34 -12.04 22.21
CA THR A 181 7.24 -12.29 23.34
C THR A 181 7.03 -11.29 24.46
N ARG A 182 6.92 -9.99 24.14
CA ARG A 182 6.69 -8.93 25.13
C ARG A 182 5.33 -9.06 25.82
N ASN A 183 4.30 -9.43 25.06
CA ASN A 183 2.95 -9.58 25.60
C ASN A 183 2.70 -10.99 26.17
N LYS A 184 3.64 -11.93 26.03
CA LYS A 184 3.53 -13.34 26.43
C LYS A 184 2.29 -14.03 25.85
N THR A 185 1.97 -13.71 24.60
CA THR A 185 0.73 -14.11 23.92
C THR A 185 0.90 -15.28 22.96
N TRP A 186 2.02 -16.00 23.02
CA TRP A 186 2.31 -17.15 22.16
C TRP A 186 1.24 -18.26 22.28
N GLU A 187 0.61 -18.42 23.44
CA GLU A 187 -0.42 -19.44 23.66
C GLU A 187 -1.67 -19.23 22.79
N HIS A 188 -1.99 -17.98 22.39
CA HIS A 188 -3.12 -17.70 21.50
C HIS A 188 -2.97 -18.32 20.10
N LEU A 189 -1.74 -18.67 19.70
CA LEU A 189 -1.47 -19.35 18.44
C LEU A 189 -1.90 -20.82 18.44
N VAL A 190 -2.17 -21.40 19.61
CA VAL A 190 -2.50 -22.83 19.78
C VAL A 190 -3.91 -23.03 20.35
N GLN A 191 -4.66 -21.94 20.55
CA GLN A 191 -6.01 -22.00 21.10
C GLN A 191 -7.02 -22.68 20.15
N PRO A 192 -8.08 -23.31 20.70
CA PRO A 192 -9.16 -23.86 19.89
C PRO A 192 -9.76 -22.79 18.96
N GLY A 193 -9.79 -23.07 17.65
CA GLY A 193 -10.21 -22.10 16.62
C GLY A 193 -9.06 -21.40 15.88
N ALA A 194 -7.81 -21.55 16.32
CA ALA A 194 -6.63 -21.00 15.64
C ALA A 194 -6.52 -21.46 14.17
N GLY A 195 -6.93 -22.70 13.86
CA GLY A 195 -6.95 -23.20 12.48
C GLY A 195 -7.78 -22.34 11.52
N ARG A 196 -8.92 -21.80 11.97
CA ARG A 196 -9.74 -20.89 11.15
C ARG A 196 -9.03 -19.55 10.94
N VAL A 197 -8.36 -19.03 11.97
CA VAL A 197 -7.58 -17.79 11.88
C VAL A 197 -6.41 -17.96 10.91
N TYR A 198 -5.70 -19.08 10.97
CA TYR A 198 -4.63 -19.39 10.02
C TYR A 198 -5.14 -19.56 8.59
N LEU A 199 -6.29 -20.21 8.40
CA LEU A 199 -6.89 -20.32 7.07
C LEU A 199 -7.25 -18.95 6.51
N LEU A 200 -7.87 -18.08 7.30
CA LEU A 200 -8.18 -16.71 6.89
C LEU A 200 -6.91 -15.90 6.60
N ALA A 201 -5.89 -16.01 7.45
CA ALA A 201 -4.60 -15.35 7.23
C ALA A 201 -3.91 -15.85 5.95
N ALA A 202 -3.96 -17.16 5.67
CA ALA A 202 -3.43 -17.74 4.45
C ALA A 202 -4.19 -17.23 3.21
N ILE A 203 -5.52 -17.14 3.26
CA ILE A 203 -6.33 -16.56 2.17
C ILE A 203 -5.94 -15.09 1.94
N MET A 204 -5.81 -14.29 3.02
CA MET A 204 -5.40 -12.89 2.89
C MET A 204 -3.98 -12.76 2.30
N ALA A 205 -3.04 -13.61 2.71
CA ALA A 205 -1.69 -13.64 2.16
C ALA A 205 -1.69 -13.99 0.66
N VAL A 206 -2.44 -15.03 0.27
CA VAL A 206 -2.57 -15.42 -1.15
C VAL A 206 -3.19 -14.29 -1.98
N LEU A 207 -4.23 -13.63 -1.49
CA LEU A 207 -4.87 -12.53 -2.21
C LEU A 207 -3.93 -11.31 -2.34
N HIS A 208 -3.20 -11.00 -1.27
CA HIS A 208 -2.20 -9.93 -1.27
C HIS A 208 -1.08 -10.23 -2.28
N ASP A 209 -0.47 -11.40 -2.18
CA ASP A 209 0.67 -11.77 -3.03
C ASP A 209 0.25 -11.98 -4.48
N ALA A 210 -0.98 -12.43 -4.73
CA ALA A 210 -1.55 -12.46 -6.08
C ALA A 210 -1.71 -11.06 -6.67
N ALA A 211 -2.20 -10.08 -5.89
CA ALA A 211 -2.30 -8.69 -6.35
C ALA A 211 -0.92 -8.10 -6.67
N ILE A 212 0.06 -8.36 -5.82
CA ILE A 212 1.45 -7.93 -5.99
C ILE A 212 2.13 -8.63 -7.18
N PHE A 213 1.85 -9.91 -7.41
CA PHE A 213 2.33 -10.65 -8.57
C PHE A 213 1.75 -10.11 -9.88
N LEU A 214 0.44 -9.88 -9.93
CA LEU A 214 -0.23 -9.27 -11.08
C LEU A 214 0.30 -7.86 -11.37
N PHE A 215 0.60 -7.09 -10.32
CA PHE A 215 1.31 -5.82 -10.44
C PHE A 215 2.69 -6.00 -11.08
N GLY A 216 3.50 -6.97 -10.62
CA GLY A 216 4.79 -7.28 -11.23
C GLY A 216 4.71 -7.64 -12.72
N LEU A 217 3.67 -8.38 -13.11
CA LEU A 217 3.40 -8.65 -14.53
C LEU A 217 3.03 -7.37 -15.30
N GLY A 218 2.17 -6.53 -14.74
CA GLY A 218 1.80 -5.24 -15.35
C GLY A 218 3.01 -4.32 -15.50
N TRP A 219 3.88 -4.28 -14.49
CA TRP A 219 5.11 -3.48 -14.47
C TRP A 219 6.05 -3.83 -15.63
N ILE A 220 6.28 -5.11 -15.89
CA ILE A 220 7.13 -5.54 -17.02
C ILE A 220 6.55 -5.07 -18.36
N ASN A 221 5.21 -5.08 -18.50
CA ASN A 221 4.55 -4.62 -19.72
C ASN A 221 4.55 -3.09 -19.88
N LEU A 222 4.74 -2.34 -18.79
CA LEU A 222 4.83 -0.87 -18.81
C LEU A 222 6.17 -0.36 -19.35
N GLY A 223 7.20 -1.20 -19.44
CA GLY A 223 8.53 -0.80 -19.92
C GLY A 223 9.10 0.39 -19.11
N ASP A 224 9.59 1.41 -19.80
CA ASP A 224 10.22 2.59 -19.19
C ASP A 224 9.25 3.39 -18.28
N LEU A 225 7.94 3.30 -18.54
CA LEU A 225 6.90 3.94 -17.70
C LEU A 225 6.67 3.19 -16.38
N GLY A 226 7.14 1.94 -16.26
CA GLY A 226 6.94 1.12 -15.08
C GLY A 226 7.45 1.82 -13.82
N VAL A 227 8.69 2.29 -13.87
CA VAL A 227 9.42 2.90 -12.73
C VAL A 227 8.70 4.12 -12.14
N SER A 228 8.10 4.95 -13.00
CA SER A 228 7.54 6.24 -12.63
C SER A 228 6.02 6.23 -12.45
N VAL A 229 5.29 5.47 -13.26
CA VAL A 229 3.82 5.47 -13.32
C VAL A 229 3.21 4.21 -12.71
N GLY A 230 3.93 3.08 -12.75
CA GLY A 230 3.36 1.78 -12.34
C GLY A 230 2.82 1.77 -10.92
N TYR A 231 3.57 2.32 -9.96
CA TYR A 231 3.19 2.29 -8.55
C TYR A 231 1.98 3.20 -8.21
N PRO A 232 1.92 4.46 -8.66
CA PRO A 232 0.71 5.29 -8.55
C PRO A 232 -0.55 4.64 -9.13
N VAL A 233 -0.41 4.00 -10.31
CA VAL A 233 -1.52 3.31 -10.96
C VAL A 233 -1.99 2.11 -10.13
N PHE A 234 -1.06 1.33 -9.60
CA PHE A 234 -1.37 0.21 -8.72
C PHE A 234 -2.14 0.64 -7.47
N MET A 235 -1.68 1.70 -6.78
CA MET A 235 -2.35 2.23 -5.59
C MET A 235 -3.73 2.81 -5.91
N SER A 236 -3.86 3.54 -7.01
CA SER A 236 -5.13 4.10 -7.45
C SER A 236 -6.13 3.01 -7.82
N PHE A 237 -5.68 1.98 -8.54
CA PHE A 237 -6.50 0.81 -8.88
C PHE A 237 -6.94 0.05 -7.63
N ALA A 238 -6.06 -0.13 -6.64
CA ALA A 238 -6.41 -0.75 -5.36
C ALA A 238 -7.53 0.01 -4.64
N ILE A 239 -7.48 1.35 -4.65
CA ILE A 239 -8.55 2.20 -4.07
C ILE A 239 -9.86 2.04 -4.83
N ILE A 240 -9.81 2.04 -6.17
CA ILE A 240 -11.01 1.91 -7.02
C ILE A 240 -11.67 0.55 -6.77
N VAL A 241 -10.91 -0.56 -6.89
CA VAL A 241 -11.44 -1.92 -6.71
C VAL A 241 -11.90 -2.16 -5.28
N GLY A 242 -11.15 -1.64 -4.29
CA GLY A 242 -11.52 -1.72 -2.88
C GLY A 242 -12.86 -1.05 -2.60
N ASN A 243 -13.09 0.16 -3.12
CA ASN A 243 -14.36 0.85 -2.96
C ASN A 243 -15.51 0.18 -3.73
N VAL A 244 -15.27 -0.32 -4.95
CA VAL A 244 -16.29 -1.09 -5.70
C VAL A 244 -16.74 -2.32 -4.90
N HIS A 245 -15.80 -3.05 -4.28
CA HIS A 245 -16.14 -4.16 -3.40
C HIS A 245 -16.84 -3.68 -2.12
N GLY A 246 -16.41 -2.56 -1.52
CA GLY A 246 -17.08 -1.94 -0.38
C GLY A 246 -18.55 -1.60 -0.66
N PHE A 247 -18.89 -1.15 -1.88
CA PHE A 247 -20.28 -0.97 -2.29
C PHE A 247 -21.05 -2.29 -2.40
N ARG A 248 -20.42 -3.34 -2.94
CA ARG A 248 -21.02 -4.68 -3.08
C ARG A 248 -21.26 -5.37 -1.74
N THR A 249 -20.33 -5.28 -0.80
CA THR A 249 -20.45 -5.84 0.55
C THR A 249 -21.42 -5.06 1.43
N GLY A 250 -21.88 -3.90 0.97
CA GLY A 250 -22.81 -3.04 1.70
C GLY A 250 -22.14 -2.18 2.76
N GLU A 251 -20.81 -2.00 2.71
CA GLU A 251 -20.05 -1.17 3.64
C GLU A 251 -20.53 0.30 3.65
N TRP A 252 -21.14 0.76 2.55
CA TRP A 252 -21.70 2.11 2.40
C TRP A 252 -23.20 2.20 2.72
N LYS A 253 -23.85 1.11 3.13
CA LYS A 253 -25.24 1.14 3.57
C LYS A 253 -25.35 1.98 4.84
N GLY A 254 -26.31 2.91 4.88
CA GLY A 254 -26.48 3.88 5.99
C GLY A 254 -25.58 5.11 5.89
N ALA A 255 -24.62 5.16 4.96
CA ALA A 255 -23.81 6.36 4.75
C ALA A 255 -24.65 7.49 4.13
N SER A 256 -24.34 8.74 4.51
CA SER A 256 -25.04 9.90 3.94
C SER A 256 -24.86 10.00 2.42
N ARG A 257 -25.87 10.55 1.72
CA ARG A 257 -25.78 10.83 0.27
C ARG A 257 -24.56 11.67 -0.08
N GLN A 258 -24.15 12.58 0.81
CA GLN A 258 -22.96 13.40 0.64
C GLN A 258 -21.70 12.53 0.67
N SER A 259 -21.57 11.60 1.62
CA SER A 259 -20.41 10.67 1.70
C SER A 259 -20.28 9.84 0.43
N VAL A 260 -21.40 9.31 -0.08
CA VAL A 260 -21.43 8.53 -1.33
C VAL A 260 -21.04 9.39 -2.54
N ALA A 261 -21.50 10.64 -2.62
CA ALA A 261 -21.11 11.55 -3.70
C ALA A 261 -19.60 11.84 -3.69
N TRP A 262 -19.02 12.09 -2.51
CA TRP A 262 -17.58 12.35 -2.38
C TRP A 262 -16.73 11.15 -2.81
N ILE A 263 -17.11 9.92 -2.45
CA ILE A 263 -16.30 8.75 -2.84
C ILE A 263 -16.38 8.50 -4.35
N VAL A 264 -17.54 8.71 -4.97
CA VAL A 264 -17.70 8.60 -6.43
C VAL A 264 -16.86 9.65 -7.14
N VAL A 265 -16.87 10.91 -6.69
CA VAL A 265 -16.01 11.95 -7.25
C VAL A 265 -14.53 11.60 -7.09
N GLY A 266 -14.12 11.08 -5.93
CA GLY A 266 -12.75 10.64 -5.69
C GLY A 266 -12.31 9.53 -6.64
N ILE A 267 -13.17 8.54 -6.86
CA ILE A 267 -12.93 7.45 -7.82
C ILE A 267 -12.80 7.99 -9.26
N VAL A 268 -13.65 8.93 -9.67
CA VAL A 268 -13.56 9.55 -11.01
C VAL A 268 -12.25 10.31 -11.16
N ILE A 269 -11.81 11.07 -10.15
CA ILE A 269 -10.53 11.78 -10.17
C ILE A 269 -9.37 10.79 -10.28
N LEU A 270 -9.40 9.68 -9.54
CA LEU A 270 -8.38 8.62 -9.64
C LEU A 270 -8.33 8.01 -11.04
N ILE A 271 -9.49 7.76 -11.67
CA ILE A 271 -9.54 7.25 -13.05
C ILE A 271 -8.96 8.25 -14.05
N VAL A 272 -9.14 9.56 -13.85
CA VAL A 272 -8.58 10.59 -14.72
C VAL A 272 -7.07 10.78 -14.50
N GLY A 273 -6.57 10.52 -13.29
CA GLY A 273 -5.15 10.64 -12.96
C GLY A 273 -4.29 9.45 -13.39
N VAL A 274 -4.90 8.27 -13.57
CA VAL A 274 -4.28 7.04 -14.08
C VAL A 274 -4.29 7.03 -15.60
#